data_AF-Q56UM3-F1
#
_entry.id   AF-Q56UM3-F1
#
_cell.length_a   1.000
_cell.length_b   1.000
_cell.length_c   1.000
_cell.angle_alpha   90.00
_cell.angle_beta   90.00
_cell.angle_gamma   90.00
#
_symmetry.space_group_name_H-M   'P 1'
#
loop_
_entity.id
_entity.type
_entity.pdbx_description
1 polymer ?
#
loop_
_entity_poly.entity_id
_entity_poly.type
_entity_poly.pdbx_seq_one_letter_code
_entity_poly.pdbx_strand_id
1 'polypeptide(L)'
;DIVKRVVGNVVPVLDGETFSLRVLVDHSIVESFAQGGRSTATSRVYPTEAIYANAGVFLFNNATSARVTAKKLVVHEMDSSYNQAYMA
;
A
#
# COMPACT_ATOMS: atom_id res chain seq x y z
N ASP A 1 16.00 1.70 18.11
CA ASP A 1 16.12 0.52 17.22
C ASP A 1 14.88 0.48 16.33
N ILE A 2 15.02 0.62 15.01
CA ILE A 2 13.87 0.53 14.09
C ILE A 2 13.74 -0.94 13.73
N VAL A 3 12.87 -1.65 14.43
CA VAL A 3 12.56 -3.04 14.11
C VAL A 3 11.93 -3.05 12.71
N LYS A 4 12.69 -3.49 11.70
CA LYS A 4 12.18 -3.77 10.35
C LYS A 4 11.38 -5.05 10.39
N ARG A 5 10.14 -4.97 10.88
CA ARG A 5 9.22 -6.10 10.88
C ARG A 5 8.67 -6.29 9.47
N VAL A 6 9.00 -7.42 8.87
CA VAL A 6 8.34 -7.87 7.64
C VAL A 6 6.97 -8.42 8.03
N VAL A 7 5.92 -7.85 7.44
CA VAL A 7 4.56 -8.37 7.52
C VAL A 7 4.26 -8.99 6.16
N GLY A 8 3.93 -10.28 6.14
CA GLY A 8 3.67 -10.99 4.90
C GLY A 8 2.88 -12.28 5.14
N ASN A 9 2.11 -12.66 4.13
CA ASN A 9 1.35 -13.91 4.07
C ASN A 9 1.49 -14.50 2.67
N VAL A 10 1.34 -15.81 2.54
CA VAL A 10 1.21 -16.46 1.23
C VAL A 10 -0.18 -16.14 0.67
N VAL A 11 -0.24 -15.67 -0.58
CA VAL A 11 -1.50 -15.32 -1.25
C VAL A 11 -1.67 -16.20 -2.48
N PRO A 12 -2.72 -17.03 -2.56
CA PRO A 12 -2.98 -17.82 -3.76
C PRO A 12 -3.42 -16.90 -4.92
N VAL A 13 -2.71 -17.03 -6.04
CA VAL A 13 -3.06 -16.42 -7.33
C VAL A 13 -3.46 -17.55 -8.27
N LEU A 14 -4.67 -17.48 -8.79
CA LEU A 14 -5.24 -18.56 -9.60
C LEU A 14 -4.78 -18.43 -11.06
N ASP A 15 -4.84 -19.54 -11.79
CA ASP A 15 -4.49 -19.56 -13.21
C ASP A 15 -5.33 -18.54 -14.00
N GLY A 16 -4.65 -17.71 -14.79
CA GLY A 16 -5.27 -16.62 -15.56
C GLY A 16 -5.42 -15.30 -14.81
N GLU A 17 -5.16 -15.26 -13.49
CA GLU A 17 -5.18 -13.99 -12.74
C GLU A 17 -3.90 -13.17 -12.96
N THR A 18 -4.07 -11.84 -13.01
CA THR A 18 -2.94 -10.92 -12.86
C THR A 18 -2.75 -10.58 -11.39
N PHE A 19 -1.49 -10.43 -10.95
CA PHE A 19 -1.18 -9.91 -9.63
C PHE A 19 -1.76 -8.50 -9.46
N SER A 20 -2.50 -8.30 -8.37
CA SER A 20 -3.20 -7.06 -8.06
C SER A 20 -2.95 -6.65 -6.61
N LEU A 21 -2.75 -5.34 -6.43
CA LEU A 21 -2.51 -4.73 -5.15
C LEU A 21 -3.30 -3.42 -5.07
N ARG A 22 -3.96 -3.18 -3.95
CA ARG A 22 -4.45 -1.86 -3.55
C ARG A 22 -3.72 -1.44 -2.28
N VAL A 23 -3.28 -0.19 -2.22
CA VAL A 23 -2.63 0.38 -1.04
C VAL A 23 -3.35 1.67 -0.66
N LEU A 24 -3.74 1.79 0.60
CA LEU A 24 -4.20 3.02 1.22
C LEU A 24 -3.06 3.58 2.06
N VAL A 25 -2.72 4.84 1.84
CA VAL A 25 -1.69 5.56 2.59
C VAL A 25 -2.36 6.74 3.25
N ASP A 26 -2.39 6.75 4.58
CA ASP A 26 -2.90 7.86 5.38
C ASP A 26 -1.86 8.24 6.43
N HIS A 27 -0.97 9.16 6.08
CA HIS A 27 0.10 9.67 6.92
C HIS A 27 0.92 8.55 7.59
N SER A 28 0.57 8.20 8.83
CA SER A 28 1.30 7.22 9.66
C SER A 28 0.79 5.79 9.54
N ILE A 29 -0.28 5.53 8.78
CA ILE A 29 -0.81 4.18 8.53
C ILE A 29 -0.77 3.84 7.05
N VAL A 30 -0.40 2.59 6.75
CA VAL A 30 -0.41 2.02 5.41
C VAL A 30 -1.14 0.69 5.45
N GLU A 31 -2.16 0.54 4.61
CA GLU A 31 -2.95 -0.68 4.47
C GLU A 31 -2.85 -1.20 3.05
N SER A 32 -2.53 -2.48 2.91
CA SER A 32 -2.36 -3.14 1.62
C SER A 32 -3.30 -4.33 1.50
N PHE A 33 -3.86 -4.50 0.30
CA PHE A 33 -4.84 -5.53 -0.05
C PHE A 33 -4.35 -6.24 -1.31
N ALA A 34 -3.96 -7.50 -1.19
CA ALA A 34 -3.52 -8.33 -2.30
C ALA A 34 -4.67 -9.18 -2.85
N GLN A 35 -4.72 -9.36 -4.17
CA GLN A 35 -5.74 -10.17 -4.85
C GLN A 35 -7.18 -9.85 -4.43
N GLY A 36 -7.53 -8.55 -4.40
CA GLY A 36 -8.87 -8.12 -4.00
C GLY A 36 -9.19 -8.31 -2.51
N GLY A 37 -8.17 -8.44 -1.65
CA GLY A 37 -8.34 -8.57 -0.19
C GLY A 37 -8.26 -10.00 0.35
N ARG A 38 -7.85 -10.99 -0.47
CA ARG A 38 -7.52 -12.35 0.01
C ARG A 38 -6.43 -12.36 1.08
N SER A 39 -5.57 -11.35 1.04
CA SER A 39 -4.62 -11.06 2.10
C SER A 39 -4.53 -9.56 2.30
N THR A 40 -4.40 -9.18 3.56
CA THR A 40 -4.27 -7.79 3.99
C THR A 40 -3.08 -7.65 4.91
N ALA A 41 -2.37 -6.52 4.79
CA ALA A 41 -1.32 -6.15 5.74
C ALA A 41 -1.44 -4.67 6.07
N THR A 42 -1.40 -4.37 7.37
CA THR A 42 -1.49 -3.03 7.93
C THR A 42 -0.24 -2.75 8.74
N SER A 43 0.38 -1.60 8.48
CA SER A 43 1.59 -1.15 9.16
C SER A 43 1.47 0.29 9.60
N ARG A 44 2.15 0.63 10.69
CA ARG A 44 2.34 2.02 11.16
C ARG A 44 3.78 2.44 10.89
N VAL A 45 3.98 3.62 10.32
CA VAL A 45 5.29 4.16 9.97
C VAL A 45 5.41 5.63 10.40
N TYR A 46 6.62 6.05 10.79
CA TYR A 46 6.91 7.40 11.28
C TYR A 46 8.21 7.92 10.67
N PRO A 47 8.23 8.24 9.36
CA PRO A 47 9.42 8.74 8.69
C PRO A 47 9.80 10.13 9.20
N THR A 48 11.10 10.45 9.19
CA THR A 48 11.62 11.77 9.56
C THR A 48 11.76 12.72 8.36
N GLU A 49 11.89 12.18 7.16
CA GLU A 49 12.18 12.96 5.93
C GLU A 49 11.03 12.93 4.92
N ALA A 50 10.44 11.74 4.70
CA ALA A 50 9.32 11.54 3.77
C ALA A 50 7.97 11.89 4.42
N ILE A 51 7.79 13.18 4.75
CA ILE A 51 6.59 13.74 5.36
C ILE A 51 6.02 14.87 4.50
N TYR A 52 4.70 15.09 4.55
CA TYR A 52 3.99 16.13 3.79
C TYR A 52 4.34 16.07 2.28
N ALA A 53 4.74 17.20 1.69
CA ALA A 53 5.11 17.32 0.28
C ALA A 53 6.37 16.52 -0.11
N ASN A 54 7.15 16.05 0.87
CA ASN A 54 8.34 15.22 0.61
C ASN A 54 7.99 13.73 0.48
N ALA A 55 6.74 13.34 0.78
CA ALA A 55 6.30 11.97 0.56
C ALA A 55 6.08 11.71 -0.93
N GLY A 56 6.45 10.52 -1.39
CA GLY A 56 6.30 10.11 -2.78
C GLY A 56 5.97 8.62 -2.92
N VAL A 57 5.36 8.25 -4.04
CA VAL A 57 5.00 6.87 -4.37
C VAL A 57 5.82 6.40 -5.56
N PHE A 58 6.37 5.19 -5.46
CA PHE A 58 7.24 4.60 -6.47
C PHE A 58 6.72 3.22 -6.88
N LEU A 59 6.83 2.91 -8.18
CA LEU A 59 6.73 1.56 -8.70
C LEU A 59 8.15 1.05 -8.99
N PHE A 60 8.51 -0.11 -8.43
CA PHE A 60 9.84 -0.68 -8.62
C PHE A 60 9.77 -2.19 -8.86
N ASN A 61 10.79 -2.72 -9.53
CA ASN A 61 11.02 -4.16 -9.68
C ASN A 61 12.50 -4.42 -9.37
N ASN A 62 12.78 -5.13 -8.27
CA ASN A 62 14.14 -5.48 -7.85
C ASN A 62 14.47 -6.97 -8.11
N ALA A 63 13.75 -7.64 -9.03
CA ALA A 63 14.04 -9.00 -9.43
C ALA A 63 15.30 -9.07 -10.31
N THR A 64 16.13 -10.09 -10.13
CA THR A 64 17.42 -10.24 -10.84
C THR A 64 17.29 -10.83 -12.24
N SER A 65 16.20 -11.56 -12.52
CA SER A 65 16.06 -12.33 -13.77
C SER A 65 14.65 -12.30 -14.37
N ALA A 66 13.78 -11.41 -13.89
CA ALA A 66 12.41 -11.30 -14.37
C ALA A 66 12.03 -9.84 -14.68
N ARG A 67 11.39 -9.64 -15.84
CA ARG A 67 10.75 -8.37 -16.20
C ARG A 67 9.28 -8.44 -15.82
N VAL A 68 8.80 -7.41 -15.11
CA VAL A 68 7.39 -7.25 -14.76
C VAL A 68 6.84 -6.05 -15.52
N THR A 69 5.66 -6.19 -16.11
CA THR A 69 4.93 -5.08 -16.76
C THR A 69 3.70 -4.76 -15.95
N ALA A 70 3.58 -3.52 -15.46
CA ALA A 70 2.35 -3.05 -14.85
C ALA A 70 1.27 -2.86 -15.92
N LYS A 71 0.21 -3.67 -15.86
CA LYS A 71 -0.91 -3.60 -16.83
C LYS A 71 -1.81 -2.39 -16.59
N LYS A 72 -1.96 -1.97 -15.33
CA LYS A 72 -2.77 -0.83 -14.91
C LYS A 72 -2.22 -0.27 -13.60
N LEU A 73 -2.09 1.05 -13.53
CA LEU A 73 -1.80 1.79 -12.31
C LEU A 73 -2.79 2.94 -12.23
N VAL A 74 -3.46 3.07 -11.08
CA VAL A 74 -4.36 4.18 -10.80
C VAL A 74 -3.98 4.73 -9.45
N VAL A 75 -3.82 6.05 -9.39
CA VAL A 75 -3.48 6.77 -8.17
C VAL A 75 -4.54 7.84 -7.96
N HIS A 76 -5.08 7.90 -6.75
CA HIS A 76 -6.08 8.88 -6.36
C HIS A 76 -5.55 9.65 -5.15
N GLU A 77 -5.64 10.97 -5.21
CA GLU A 77 -5.57 11.79 -4.02
C GLU A 77 -6.85 11.59 -3.19
N MET A 78 -6.71 11.52 -1.87
CA MET A 78 -7.83 11.29 -0.96
C MET A 78 -7.96 12.49 -0.03
N ASP A 79 -9.13 13.14 -0.07
CA ASP A 79 -9.48 14.20 0.88
C ASP A 79 -9.70 13.64 2.29
N SER A 80 -9.56 14.52 3.28
CA SER A 80 -9.87 14.21 4.67
C SER A 80 -11.35 13.85 4.84
N SER A 81 -11.64 12.81 5.63
CA SER A 81 -13.02 12.48 6.00
C SER A 81 -13.57 13.43 7.08
N TYR A 82 -14.88 13.67 7.08
CA TYR A 82 -15.55 14.42 8.13
C TYR A 82 -15.71 13.54 9.39
N ASN A 83 -14.97 13.87 10.45
CA ASN A 83 -15.06 13.18 11.75
C ASN A 83 -15.59 14.13 12.85
N GLN A 84 -16.66 14.85 12.55
CA GLN A 84 -17.29 15.78 13.49
C GLN A 84 -18.25 15.02 14.42
N ALA A 85 -18.33 15.45 15.68
CA ALA A 85 -19.36 14.96 16.58
C ALA A 85 -20.74 15.30 16.01
N TYR A 86 -21.68 14.35 16.09
CA TYR A 86 -23.05 14.60 15.71
C TYR A 86 -23.61 15.75 16.58
N MET A 87 -24.03 16.83 15.93
CA MET A 87 -24.72 17.94 16.56
C MET A 87 -26.22 17.70 16.36
N ALA A 88 -26.92 17.38 17.46
CA ALA A 88 -28.38 17.18 17.49
C ALA A 88 -29.13 18.51 17.44
#